data_AF-A0A4W5LEV8-F1
#
_entry.id   AF-A0A4W5LEV8-F1
#
_cell.length_a   1.000
_cell.length_b   1.000
_cell.length_c   1.000
_cell.angle_alpha   90.00
_cell.angle_beta   90.00
_cell.angle_gamma   90.00
#
_symmetry.space_group_name_H-M   'P 1'
#
loop_
_entity.id
_entity.type
_entity.pdbx_description
1 polymer ?
#
loop_
_entity_poly.entity_id
_entity_poly.type
_entity_poly.pdbx_seq_one_letter_code
_entity_poly.pdbx_strand_id
1 'polypeptide(L)' 'MLFTDGGEERAQEIFQKYNADKKVRIFTFSVGQHNYDKGPIQWMACTNKGYYYEIPSIGAIRINTQ' A
#
# COMPACT_ATOMS: atom_id res chain seq x y z
N MET A 1 -3.96 -5.51 4.75
CA MET A 1 -3.96 -4.07 4.40
C MET A 1 -2.83 -3.41 5.18
N LEU A 2 -2.18 -2.39 4.63
CA LEU A 2 -1.03 -1.70 5.22
C LEU A 2 -1.26 -0.18 5.20
N PHE A 3 -1.06 0.48 6.33
CA PHE A 3 -1.11 1.93 6.47
C PHE A 3 0.30 2.46 6.76
N THR A 4 0.76 3.43 5.98
CA THR A 4 2.11 4.01 6.10
C THR A 4 2.14 5.40 5.44
N ASP A 5 3.10 6.24 5.77
CA ASP A 5 3.38 7.52 5.10
C ASP A 5 4.41 7.35 3.97
N GLY A 6 4.84 6.13 3.66
CA GLY A 6 5.80 5.85 2.60
C GLY A 6 6.50 4.53 2.80
N GLY A 7 7.53 4.28 1.99
CA GLY A 7 8.44 3.16 2.18
C GLY A 7 9.50 3.15 1.11
N GLU A 8 10.76 2.95 1.49
CA GLU A 8 11.89 2.92 0.56
C GLU A 8 12.04 1.52 -0.09
N GLU A 9 11.67 0.47 0.67
CA GLU A 9 11.81 -0.92 0.24
C GLU A 9 10.48 -1.52 -0.23
N ARG A 10 10.56 -2.40 -1.24
CA ARG A 10 9.41 -3.10 -1.83
C ARG A 10 9.08 -4.45 -1.18
N ALA A 11 9.90 -4.93 -0.23
CA ALA A 11 9.73 -6.23 0.44
C ALA A 11 9.51 -7.41 -0.55
N GLN A 12 10.21 -7.41 -1.68
CA GLN A 12 9.93 -8.31 -2.80
C GLN A 12 10.10 -9.79 -2.43
N GLU A 13 11.15 -10.10 -1.66
CA GLU A 13 11.46 -11.47 -1.22
C GLU A 13 10.32 -12.05 -0.36
N ILE A 14 9.66 -11.22 0.45
CA ILE A 14 8.54 -11.64 1.29
C ILE A 14 7.34 -12.03 0.42
N PHE A 15 7.00 -11.22 -0.59
CA PHE A 15 5.90 -11.53 -1.50
C PHE A 15 6.19 -12.76 -2.36
N GLN A 16 7.45 -12.95 -2.78
CA GLN A 16 7.84 -14.16 -3.50
C GLN A 16 7.76 -15.41 -2.61
N LYS A 17 8.17 -15.33 -1.35
CA LYS A 17 8.14 -16.47 -0.43
C LYS A 17 6.73 -16.87 -0.01
N TYR A 18 5.87 -15.90 0.28
CA TYR A 18 4.58 -16.17 0.94
C TYR A 18 3.34 -15.94 0.06
N ASN A 19 3.47 -15.27 -1.09
CA ASN A 19 2.34 -14.92 -1.94
C ASN A 19 2.68 -14.98 -3.45
N ALA A 20 3.54 -15.93 -3.86
CA ALA A 20 3.95 -16.08 -5.26
C ALA A 20 2.76 -16.28 -6.21
N ASP A 21 1.74 -17.02 -5.77
CA ASP A 21 0.51 -17.30 -6.52
C ASP A 21 -0.55 -16.19 -6.41
N LYS A 22 -0.25 -15.13 -5.65
CA LYS A 22 -1.07 -13.92 -5.49
C LYS A 22 -2.49 -14.25 -5.04
N LYS A 23 -2.62 -15.13 -4.04
CA LYS A 23 -3.90 -15.47 -3.39
C LYS A 23 -4.30 -14.40 -2.38
N VAL A 24 -3.32 -13.83 -1.69
CA VAL A 24 -3.52 -12.72 -0.76
C VAL A 24 -3.52 -11.41 -1.55
N ARG A 25 -4.53 -10.56 -1.32
CA ARG A 25 -4.61 -9.21 -1.90
C ARG A 25 -3.99 -8.20 -0.93
N ILE A 26 -3.15 -7.30 -1.46
CA ILE A 26 -2.45 -6.29 -0.67
C ILE A 26 -2.96 -4.91 -1.01
N PHE A 27 -3.58 -4.26 -0.04
CA PHE A 27 -4.03 -2.87 -0.15
C PHE A 27 -3.10 -1.98 0.68
N THR A 28 -2.62 -0.90 0.08
CA THR A 28 -1.69 0.05 0.72
C THR A 28 -2.33 1.43 0.81
N PHE A 29 -2.19 2.05 1.97
CA PHE A 29 -2.78 3.35 2.29
C PHE A 29 -1.66 4.31 2.68
N SER A 30 -1.48 5.36 1.89
CA SER A 30 -0.58 6.48 2.19
C SER A 30 -1.30 7.45 3.12
N VAL A 31 -0.85 7.62 4.35
CA VAL A 31 -1.56 8.43 5.35
C VAL A 31 -0.78 9.69 5.70
N GLY A 32 -1.49 10.82 5.75
CA GLY A 32 -0.96 12.13 6.12
C GLY A 32 -0.43 12.93 4.93
N GLN A 33 0.03 14.15 5.23
CA GLN A 33 0.74 15.00 4.27
C GLN A 33 2.24 14.80 4.46
N HIS A 34 2.89 14.20 3.47
CA HIS A 34 4.31 13.87 3.50
C HIS A 34 4.91 13.92 2.10
N ASN A 35 6.25 14.03 2.03
CA ASN A 35 7.02 14.03 0.78
C ASN A 35 7.80 12.72 0.57
N TYR A 36 7.57 11.69 1.41
CA TYR A 36 8.19 10.38 1.23
C TYR A 36 7.76 9.71 -0.08
N ASP A 37 8.64 8.86 -0.63
CA ASP A 37 8.35 8.11 -1.84
C ASP A 37 7.20 7.12 -1.61
N LYS A 38 6.22 7.19 -2.51
CA LYS A 38 5.03 6.34 -2.55
C LYS A 38 5.19 5.18 -3.54
N GLY A 39 6.23 5.22 -4.38
CA GLY A 39 6.48 4.25 -5.44
C GLY A 39 6.54 2.80 -4.94
N PRO A 40 7.28 2.49 -3.86
CA PRO A 40 7.35 1.13 -3.34
C PRO A 40 6.00 0.60 -2.83
N ILE A 41 5.24 1.41 -2.09
CA ILE A 41 3.94 0.99 -1.54
C ILE A 41 2.86 0.88 -2.63
N GLN A 42 2.93 1.69 -3.69
CA GLN A 42 2.10 1.53 -4.89
C GLN A 42 2.44 0.23 -5.63
N TRP A 43 3.74 -0.07 -5.77
CA TRP A 43 4.21 -1.31 -6.39
C TRP A 43 3.72 -2.55 -5.63
N MET A 44 3.74 -2.52 -4.30
CA MET A 44 3.23 -3.64 -3.48
C MET A 44 1.75 -3.93 -3.76
N ALA A 45 0.91 -2.90 -3.83
CA ALA A 45 -0.51 -3.07 -4.13
C ALA A 45 -0.74 -3.60 -5.55
N CYS A 46 -0.05 -3.02 -6.53
CA CYS A 46 -0.15 -3.39 -7.94
C CYS A 46 0.24 -4.86 -8.18
N THR A 47 1.37 -5.29 -7.64
CA THR A 47 1.90 -6.65 -7.87
C THR A 47 1.09 -7.76 -7.18
N ASN A 48 0.30 -7.41 -6.16
CA ASN A 48 -0.48 -8.35 -5.36
C ASN A 48 -2.00 -8.16 -5.52
N LYS A 49 -2.48 -7.74 -6.70
CA LYS A 49 -3.92 -7.68 -7.04
C LYS A 49 -4.78 -6.89 -6.03
N GLY A 50 -4.21 -5.84 -5.42
CA GLY A 50 -4.95 -4.94 -4.55
C GLY A 50 -5.06 -3.54 -5.12
N TYR A 51 -5.18 -2.56 -4.24
CA TYR A 51 -5.38 -1.16 -4.61
C TYR A 51 -4.62 -0.22 -3.66
N TYR A 52 -4.27 0.94 -4.18
CA TYR A 52 -3.58 2.00 -3.46
C TYR A 52 -4.55 3.15 -3.18
N TYR A 53 -4.48 3.70 -1.96
CA TYR A 53 -5.28 4.85 -1.56
C TYR A 53 -4.42 5.89 -0.84
N GLU A 54 -4.81 7.16 -0.96
CA GLU A 54 -4.24 8.25 -0.17
C GLU A 54 -5.27 8.76 0.83
N ILE A 55 -4.83 9.00 2.07
CA ILE A 55 -5.62 9.56 3.16
C ILE A 55 -4.86 10.78 3.68
N PRO A 56 -4.98 11.95 3.02
CA PRO A 56 -4.25 13.15 3.42
C PRO A 56 -4.75 13.77 4.73
N SER A 57 -6.00 13.48 5.13
CA SER A 57 -6.63 14.05 6.32
C SER A 57 -7.80 13.19 6.81
N ILE A 58 -8.33 13.54 8.00
CA ILE A 58 -9.48 12.85 8.62
C ILE A 58 -10.70 12.80 7.69
N GLY A 59 -10.94 13.84 6.89
CA GLY A 59 -12.08 13.91 5.97
C GLY A 59 -12.04 12.87 4.85
N ALA A 60 -10.84 12.40 4.47
CA ALA A 60 -10.67 11.40 3.42
C ALA A 60 -10.88 9.96 3.91
N ILE A 61 -10.82 9.71 5.23
CA ILE A 61 -10.93 8.36 5.81
C ILE A 61 -12.24 7.68 5.37
N ARG A 62 -13.38 8.38 5.50
CA ARG A 62 -14.71 7.80 5.26
C ARG A 62 -14.93 7.31 3.83
N ILE A 63 -14.23 7.88 2.86
CA ILE A 63 -14.39 7.57 1.43
C ILE A 63 -13.47 6.41 1.02
N ASN A 64 -12.27 6.34 1.61
CA ASN A 64 -11.23 5.42 1.16
C ASN A 64 -11.14 4.12 1.98
N THR A 65 -11.79 4.03 3.15
CA THR A 65 -11.73 2.83 4.01
C THR A 65 -13.00 1.98 4.03
N GLN A 66 -13.91 2.14 3.06
CA GLN A 66 -15.12 1.31 2.94
C GLN A 66 -14.86 -0.01 2.20
#